data_AF-A0A357ZCA6-F1
#
_entry.id   AF-A0A357ZCA6-F1
#
_cell.length_a   1.000
_cell.length_b   1.000
_cell.length_c   1.000
_cell.angle_alpha   90.00
_cell.angle_beta   90.00
_cell.angle_gamma   90.00
#
_symmetry.space_group_name_H-M   'P 1'
#
loop_
_entity.id
_entity.type
_entity.pdbx_description
1 polymer ?
#
loop_
_entity_poly.entity_id
_entity_poly.type
_entity_poly.pdbx_seq_one_letter_code
_entity_poly.pdbx_strand_id
1 'polypeptide(L)'
;MALFGKKEEVVPYEVAKANLAAKDGKLHVIMVNTWNTCAEHKFNCDAKVTGELDQVLSGMQDDGYEIVGVQHTSLSTGVGFDVVGYTTLITYR
;
A
#
# COMPACT_ATOMS: atom_id res chain seq x y z
N MET A 1 -26.48 -29.23 -9.30
CA MET A 1 -26.44 -28.80 -7.89
C MET A 1 -25.36 -27.74 -7.77
N ALA A 2 -25.73 -26.58 -7.23
CA ALA A 2 -24.90 -25.39 -7.14
C ALA A 2 -23.74 -25.60 -6.15
N LEU A 3 -22.51 -25.46 -6.62
CA LEU A 3 -21.37 -25.09 -5.77
C LEU A 3 -20.90 -23.70 -6.19
N PHE A 4 -21.71 -22.69 -5.89
CA PHE A 4 -21.17 -21.34 -5.75
C PHE A 4 -20.46 -21.33 -4.39
N GLY A 5 -19.17 -21.61 -4.41
CA GLY A 5 -18.30 -21.33 -3.27
C GLY A 5 -18.52 -19.87 -2.89
N LYS A 6 -18.91 -19.64 -1.64
CA LYS A 6 -19.11 -18.31 -1.06
C LYS A 6 -17.83 -17.52 -1.35
N LYS A 7 -17.87 -16.56 -2.28
CA LYS A 7 -16.72 -15.70 -2.56
C LYS A 7 -16.46 -14.95 -1.27
N GLU A 8 -15.36 -15.26 -0.61
CA GLU A 8 -15.01 -14.67 0.67
C GLU A 8 -14.91 -13.16 0.48
N GLU A 9 -15.83 -12.43 1.09
CA GLU A 9 -15.92 -10.98 0.95
C GLU A 9 -14.75 -10.39 1.75
N VAL A 10 -13.70 -10.03 1.02
CA VAL A 10 -12.53 -9.38 1.60
C VAL A 10 -12.97 -8.03 2.16
N VAL A 11 -13.02 -7.90 3.48
CA VAL A 11 -13.31 -6.62 4.15
C VAL A 11 -12.06 -5.73 3.99
N PRO A 12 -12.09 -4.67 3.17
CA PRO A 12 -10.89 -3.91 2.81
C PRO A 12 -10.14 -3.34 4.02
N TYR A 13 -10.92 -2.95 5.04
CA TYR A 13 -10.36 -2.42 6.27
C TYR A 13 -9.55 -3.45 7.05
N GLU A 14 -9.98 -4.71 7.14
CA GLU A 14 -9.24 -5.73 7.87
C GLU A 14 -7.91 -6.08 7.17
N VAL A 15 -7.87 -6.03 5.84
CA VAL A 15 -6.64 -6.19 5.06
C VAL A 15 -5.66 -5.04 5.30
N ALA A 16 -6.14 -3.80 5.30
CA ALA A 16 -5.30 -2.64 5.62
C ALA A 16 -4.81 -2.70 7.07
N LYS A 17 -5.71 -3.03 8.01
CA LYS A 17 -5.44 -3.08 9.45
C LYS A 17 -4.34 -4.04 9.83
N ALA A 18 -4.23 -5.18 9.14
CA ALA A 18 -3.15 -6.15 9.36
C ALA A 18 -1.74 -5.58 9.06
N ASN A 19 -1.66 -4.49 8.30
CA ASN A 19 -0.41 -3.84 7.88
C ASN A 19 -0.23 -2.45 8.50
N LEU A 20 -1.11 -2.04 9.42
CA LEU A 20 -0.96 -0.76 10.12
C LEU A 20 0.11 -0.87 11.21
N ALA A 21 1.00 0.12 11.25
CA ALA A 21 1.89 0.32 12.38
C ALA A 21 1.09 0.68 13.65
N ALA A 22 1.74 0.47 14.81
CA ALA A 22 1.17 0.90 16.09
C ALA A 22 1.02 2.43 16.12
N LYS A 23 0.06 2.93 16.89
CA LYS A 23 -0.09 4.38 17.09
C LYS A 23 1.03 4.89 17.98
N ASP A 24 2.10 5.38 17.39
CA ASP A 24 3.29 5.90 18.09
C ASP A 24 3.47 7.43 17.94
N GLY A 25 2.55 8.09 17.22
CA GLY A 25 2.58 9.52 16.97
C GLY A 25 3.33 9.93 15.70
N LYS A 26 3.90 8.97 14.96
CA LYS A 26 4.55 9.19 13.68
C LYS A 26 3.55 9.17 12.52
N LEU A 27 3.95 9.78 11.42
CA LEU A 27 3.33 9.62 10.12
C LEU A 27 3.74 8.26 9.54
N HIS A 28 2.75 7.40 9.31
CA HIS A 28 2.90 6.10 8.65
C HIS A 28 2.23 6.11 7.28
N VAL A 29 2.69 5.23 6.39
CA VAL A 29 2.10 5.06 5.05
C VAL A 29 1.67 3.62 4.85
N ILE A 30 0.56 3.42 4.14
CA ILE A 30 0.15 2.10 3.66
C ILE A 30 -0.05 2.14 2.16
N MET A 31 0.43 1.11 1.47
CA MET A 31 0.22 0.96 0.04
C MET A 31 -0.92 0.00 -0.23
N VAL A 32 -2.00 0.55 -0.79
CA VAL A 32 -3.20 -0.20 -1.16
C VAL A 32 -3.27 -0.32 -2.67
N ASN A 33 -3.34 -1.55 -3.15
CA ASN A 33 -3.54 -1.89 -4.55
C ASN A 33 -4.97 -2.40 -4.75
N THR A 34 -5.69 -1.76 -5.67
CA THR A 34 -6.99 -2.25 -6.12
C THR A 34 -6.91 -2.60 -7.59
N TRP A 35 -7.39 -3.78 -7.94
CA TRP A 35 -7.47 -4.20 -9.33
C TRP A 35 -8.85 -4.71 -9.64
N ASN A 36 -9.30 -4.32 -10.82
CA ASN A 36 -10.67 -4.52 -11.24
C ASN A 36 -10.68 -5.14 -12.62
N THR A 37 -11.35 -6.29 -12.74
CA THR A 37 -11.62 -6.97 -14.00
C THR A 37 -13.14 -7.07 -14.16
N CYS A 38 -13.66 -7.31 -15.37
CA CYS A 38 -15.10 -7.48 -15.58
C CYS A 38 -15.75 -8.59 -14.70
N ALA A 39 -14.96 -9.46 -14.07
CA ALA A 39 -15.43 -10.56 -13.24
C ALA A 39 -15.02 -10.47 -11.75
N GLU A 40 -13.96 -9.72 -11.41
CA GLU A 40 -13.40 -9.67 -10.05
C GLU A 40 -12.88 -8.28 -9.69
N HIS A 41 -13.30 -7.79 -8.51
CA HIS A 41 -12.65 -6.72 -7.78
C HIS A 41 -11.78 -7.36 -6.69
N LYS A 42 -10.49 -7.04 -6.62
CA LYS A 42 -9.66 -7.41 -5.47
C LYS A 42 -8.99 -6.19 -4.87
N PHE A 43 -9.06 -6.14 -3.54
CA PHE A 43 -8.38 -5.17 -2.71
C PHE A 43 -7.22 -5.87 -2.02
N ASN A 44 -6.02 -5.32 -2.12
CA ASN A 44 -4.83 -5.86 -1.47
C ASN A 44 -4.00 -4.74 -0.85
N CYS A 45 -3.28 -5.05 0.23
CA CYS A 45 -2.27 -4.19 0.81
C CYS A 45 -0.88 -4.79 0.51
N ASP A 46 0.01 -4.02 -0.11
CA ASP A 46 1.37 -4.49 -0.36
C ASP A 46 2.18 -4.39 0.93
N ALA A 47 2.26 -5.49 1.68
CA ALA A 47 2.95 -5.54 2.97
C ALA A 47 4.44 -5.17 2.86
N LYS A 48 5.09 -5.56 1.76
CA LYS A 48 6.53 -5.33 1.58
C LYS A 48 6.80 -3.84 1.35
N VAL A 49 6.12 -3.24 0.36
CA VAL A 49 6.32 -1.82 0.04
C VAL A 49 5.84 -0.95 1.19
N THR A 50 4.74 -1.33 1.85
CA THR A 50 4.26 -0.67 3.08
C THR A 50 5.34 -0.68 4.15
N GLY A 51 5.92 -1.84 4.49
CA GLY A 51 6.96 -1.93 5.52
C GLY A 51 8.25 -1.19 5.16
N GLU A 52 8.71 -1.28 3.91
CA GLU A 52 9.93 -0.58 3.47
C GLU A 52 9.77 0.95 3.51
N LEU A 53 8.64 1.49 3.04
CA LEU A 53 8.38 2.93 3.10
C LEU A 53 8.14 3.41 4.54
N ASP A 54 7.44 2.62 5.34
CA ASP A 54 7.18 2.95 6.74
C ASP A 54 8.48 3.02 7.55
N GLN A 55 9.43 2.12 7.27
CA GLN A 55 10.77 2.16 7.88
C GLN A 55 11.52 3.44 7.54
N VAL A 56 11.45 3.89 6.27
CA VAL A 56 12.09 5.15 5.84
C VAL A 56 11.46 6.34 6.56
N LEU A 57 10.13 6.44 6.58
CA LEU A 57 9.43 7.55 7.23
C LEU A 57 9.64 7.57 8.74
N SER A 58 9.66 6.39 9.36
CA SER A 58 9.93 6.26 10.78
C SER A 58 11.34 6.71 11.14
N GLY A 59 12.34 6.32 10.34
CA GLY A 59 13.72 6.77 10.51
C GLY A 59 13.89 8.28 10.33
N MET A 60 13.26 8.86 9.30
CA MET A 60 13.28 10.32 9.10
C MET A 60 12.69 11.08 10.30
N GLN A 61 11.62 10.57 10.89
CA GLN A 61 10.99 11.21 12.05
C GLN A 61 11.79 11.01 13.33
N ASP A 62 12.46 9.86 13.50
CA ASP A 62 13.40 9.64 14.60
C ASP A 62 14.59 10.61 14.53
N ASP A 63 15.01 10.97 13.32
CA ASP A 63 16.05 11.98 13.07
C ASP A 63 15.53 13.43 13.23
N GLY A 64 14.23 13.61 13.48
CA GLY A 64 13.59 14.91 13.74
C GLY A 64 13.05 15.64 12.52
N TYR A 65 13.00 15.00 11.35
CA TYR A 65 12.40 15.60 10.16
C TYR A 65 10.87 15.63 10.24
N GLU A 66 10.28 16.74 9.80
CA GLU A 66 8.83 16.88 9.67
C GLU A 66 8.43 16.46 8.24
N ILE A 67 7.67 15.36 8.11
CA ILE A 67 7.16 14.92 6.81
C ILE A 67 5.99 15.81 6.39
N VAL A 68 6.16 16.53 5.28
CA VAL A 68 5.16 17.44 4.71
C VAL A 68 4.20 16.70 3.79
N GLY A 69 4.67 15.69 3.07
CA GLY A 69 3.84 14.92 2.17
C GLY A 69 4.54 13.73 1.54
N VAL A 70 3.77 12.68 1.27
CA VAL A 70 4.20 11.47 0.57
C VAL A 70 3.31 11.30 -0.65
N GLN A 71 3.90 11.30 -1.84
CA GLN A 71 3.20 11.10 -3.10
C GLN A 71 3.69 9.81 -3.75
N HIS A 72 2.78 9.06 -4.34
CA HIS A 72 3.09 7.79 -4.97
C HIS A 72 2.59 7.78 -6.41
N THR A 73 3.44 7.36 -7.34
CA THR A 73 3.09 7.16 -8.75
C THR A 73 3.50 5.76 -9.19
N SER A 74 2.54 5.00 -9.71
CA SER A 74 2.81 3.75 -10.42
C SER A 74 3.31 4.05 -11.83
N LEU A 75 4.51 3.58 -12.18
CA LEU A 75 4.96 3.53 -13.57
C LEU A 75 4.59 2.17 -14.16
N SER A 76 3.67 2.19 -15.12
CA SER A 76 3.43 1.07 -16.04
C SER A 76 4.53 1.11 -17.11
N THR A 77 5.53 0.22 -17.01
CA THR A 77 6.46 0.00 -18.12
C THR A 77 5.73 -0.81 -19.20
N GLY A 78 5.00 -0.13 -20.07
CA GLY A 78 4.22 -0.77 -21.12
C GLY A 78 5.09 -1.71 -21.96
N VAL A 79 4.48 -2.86 -22.30
CA VAL A 79 4.94 -4.00 -23.13
C VAL A 79 5.61 -5.18 -22.40
N GLY A 80 4.77 -6.03 -21.83
CA GLY A 80 4.99 -7.48 -21.74
C GLY A 80 5.78 -7.92 -20.51
N PHE A 81 5.10 -8.66 -19.62
CA PHE A 81 5.60 -9.10 -18.31
C PHE A 81 5.86 -7.95 -17.32
N ASP A 82 4.87 -7.05 -17.23
CA ASP A 82 4.85 -5.79 -16.49
C ASP A 82 5.54 -5.85 -15.12
N VAL A 83 6.76 -5.31 -15.05
CA VAL A 83 7.34 -4.85 -13.78
C VAL A 83 6.66 -3.53 -13.47
N VAL A 84 5.70 -3.56 -12.54
CA VAL A 84 5.11 -2.31 -12.02
C VAL A 84 6.18 -1.64 -11.16
N GLY A 85 6.80 -0.60 -11.70
CA GLY A 85 7.72 0.25 -10.97
C GLY A 85 6.93 1.22 -10.10
N TYR A 86 7.39 1.43 -8.87
CA TYR A 86 6.77 2.36 -7.94
C TYR A 86 7.75 3.49 -7.63
N THR A 87 7.30 4.73 -7.83
CA THR A 87 8.06 5.92 -7.44
C THR A 87 7.34 6.63 -6.32
N THR A 88 8.01 6.77 -5.17
CA THR A 88 7.51 7.53 -4.02
C THR A 88 8.33 8.80 -3.85
N LEU A 89 7.66 9.94 -3.83
CA LEU A 89 8.25 11.25 -3.53
C LEU A 89 7.89 11.64 -2.09
N ILE A 90 8.90 11.92 -1.27
CA ILE A 90 8.75 12.35 0.12
C ILE A 90 9.23 13.79 0.24
N THR A 91 8.35 14.69 0.67
CA THR A 91 8.67 16.09 0.97
C THR A 91 8.78 16.25 2.49
N TYR A 92 9.86 16.86 2.97
CA TYR A 92 10.16 16.99 4.40
C TYR A 92 10.81 18.35 4.75
N ARG A 93 10.87 18.68 6.05
CA ARG A 93 11.56 19.84 6.63
C ARG A 93 12.52 19.41 7.73
#